data_AF-A0A258LVQ2-F1
#
_entry.id   AF-A0A258LVQ2-F1
#
_cell.length_a   1.000
_cell.length_b   1.000
_cell.length_c   1.000
_cell.angle_alpha   90.00
_cell.angle_beta   90.00
_cell.angle_gamma   90.00
#
_symmetry.space_group_name_H-M   'P 1'
#
loop_
_entity.id
_entity.type
_entity.pdbx_description
1 polymer ?
#
loop_
_entity_poly.entity_id
_entity_poly.type
_entity_poly.pdbx_seq_one_letter_code
_entity_poly.pdbx_strand_id
1 'polypeptide(L)'
;MTETLSGSAQEQAAAVRALYAAGRPITAICRETGLCQRRIYYWLDHDIGPDGTVRVRPVLRRRGRRAPKDLARQRRLSLAERIWRAAEAQVCEIEARMVALDAGPGEAERDARALAVLARVLRELAVLETDGKAGKTAETRDAPPAAPADEDARARDIDTFRRELARRLDALRGDGAD
;
A
#
# COMPACT_ATOMS: atom_id res chain seq x y z
N MET A 1 0.53 0.53 57.18
CA MET A 1 -0.19 1.35 56.19
C MET A 1 0.44 1.14 54.82
N THR A 2 0.12 0.02 54.16
CA THR A 2 0.69 -0.36 52.84
C THR A 2 -0.41 -1.00 52.00
N GLU A 3 -1.49 -0.27 51.74
CA GLU A 3 -2.63 -0.76 50.96
C GLU A 3 -3.16 0.34 50.04
N THR A 4 -2.38 0.70 49.01
CA THR A 4 -2.91 1.53 47.91
C THR A 4 -2.31 1.19 46.54
N LEU A 5 -1.18 0.48 46.47
CA LEU A 5 -0.53 0.18 45.18
C LEU A 5 -1.07 -1.08 44.48
N SER A 6 -1.71 -2.01 45.23
CA SER A 6 -2.22 -3.27 44.67
C SER A 6 -3.48 -3.07 43.80
N GLY A 7 -4.37 -2.15 44.19
CA GLY A 7 -5.63 -1.87 43.48
C GLY A 7 -5.42 -1.35 42.07
N SER A 8 -4.47 -0.43 41.88
CA SER A 8 -4.19 0.15 40.56
C SER A 8 -3.70 -0.88 39.54
N ALA A 9 -2.88 -1.86 39.97
CA ALA A 9 -2.38 -2.92 39.09
C ALA A 9 -3.49 -3.91 38.71
N GLN A 10 -4.37 -4.26 39.65
CA GLN A 10 -5.49 -5.16 39.42
C GLN A 10 -6.52 -4.52 38.48
N GLU A 11 -6.84 -3.24 38.68
CA GLU A 11 -7.71 -2.46 37.80
C GLU A 11 -7.15 -2.37 36.38
N GLN A 12 -5.84 -2.12 36.23
CA GLN A 12 -5.19 -2.09 34.91
C GLN A 12 -5.24 -3.46 34.21
N ALA A 13 -4.97 -4.55 34.93
CA ALA A 13 -5.03 -5.90 34.37
C ALA A 13 -6.45 -6.25 33.90
N ALA A 14 -7.46 -5.94 34.73
CA ALA A 14 -8.87 -6.16 34.41
C ALA A 14 -9.32 -5.32 33.21
N ALA A 15 -8.95 -4.04 33.16
CA ALA A 15 -9.27 -3.13 32.06
C ALA A 15 -8.67 -3.61 30.73
N VAL A 16 -7.39 -3.99 30.71
CA VAL A 16 -6.73 -4.53 29.51
C VAL A 16 -7.42 -5.81 29.02
N ARG A 17 -7.77 -6.73 29.93
CA ARG A 17 -8.47 -7.97 29.59
C ARG A 17 -9.87 -7.71 29.05
N ALA A 18 -10.62 -6.77 29.64
CA ALA A 18 -11.95 -6.37 29.17
C ALA A 18 -11.90 -5.76 27.77
N LEU A 19 -10.98 -4.81 27.52
CA LEU A 19 -10.79 -4.22 26.20
C LEU A 19 -10.37 -5.26 25.14
N TYR A 20 -9.52 -6.21 25.55
CA TYR A 20 -9.11 -7.30 24.67
C TYR A 20 -10.26 -8.27 24.35
N ALA A 21 -11.08 -8.61 25.35
CA ALA A 21 -12.26 -9.46 25.18
C ALA A 21 -13.33 -8.78 24.29
N ALA A 22 -13.48 -7.46 24.40
CA ALA A 22 -14.37 -6.65 23.55
C ALA A 22 -13.91 -6.53 22.09
N GLY A 23 -12.79 -7.16 21.70
CA GLY A 23 -12.35 -7.17 20.31
C GLY A 23 -11.53 -5.95 19.88
N ARG A 24 -11.13 -5.06 20.80
CA ARG A 24 -10.29 -3.88 20.45
C ARG A 24 -8.91 -4.32 19.95
N PRO A 25 -8.33 -3.68 18.92
CA PRO A 25 -6.98 -4.00 18.47
C PRO A 25 -5.95 -3.56 19.51
N ILE A 26 -4.83 -4.29 19.62
CA ILE A 26 -3.76 -4.01 20.60
C ILE A 26 -3.27 -2.55 20.54
N THR A 27 -3.20 -1.98 19.34
CA THR A 27 -2.80 -0.57 19.12
C THR A 27 -3.78 0.42 19.75
N ALA A 28 -5.09 0.16 19.68
CA ALA A 28 -6.09 0.98 20.35
C ALA A 28 -5.99 0.84 21.87
N ILE A 29 -5.76 -0.38 22.38
CA ILE A 29 -5.56 -0.62 23.81
C ILE A 29 -4.32 0.14 24.31
N CYS A 30 -3.21 0.15 23.57
CA CYS A 30 -2.03 0.96 23.91
C CYS A 30 -2.38 2.45 24.05
N ARG A 31 -3.17 2.98 23.10
CA ARG A 31 -3.56 4.40 23.10
C ARG A 31 -4.52 4.73 24.24
N GLU A 32 -5.49 3.86 24.52
CA GLU A 32 -6.51 4.08 25.56
C GLU A 32 -5.94 3.91 26.98
N THR A 33 -5.02 2.97 27.17
CA THR A 33 -4.45 2.67 28.50
C THR A 33 -3.11 3.36 28.76
N GLY A 34 -2.49 3.96 27.73
CA GLY A 34 -1.12 4.48 27.81
C GLY A 34 -0.04 3.42 28.00
N LEU A 35 -0.41 2.13 28.02
CA LEU A 35 0.52 1.03 28.26
C LEU A 35 1.25 0.64 26.98
N CYS A 36 2.52 0.28 27.12
CA CYS A 36 3.27 -0.31 26.01
C CYS A 36 2.75 -1.72 25.69
N GLN A 37 2.97 -2.14 24.45
CA GLN A 37 2.49 -3.44 23.94
C GLN A 37 2.98 -4.62 24.80
N ARG A 38 4.22 -4.57 25.29
CA ARG A 38 4.78 -5.61 26.19
C ARG A 38 3.97 -5.73 27.49
N ARG A 39 3.56 -4.60 28.07
CA ARG A 39 2.79 -4.55 29.32
C ARG A 39 1.35 -5.06 29.11
N ILE A 40 0.76 -4.79 27.95
CA ILE A 40 -0.53 -5.37 27.57
C ILE A 40 -0.43 -6.90 27.48
N TYR A 41 0.57 -7.44 26.77
CA TYR A 41 0.75 -8.90 26.72
C TYR A 41 1.01 -9.52 28.09
N TYR A 42 1.79 -8.84 28.93
CA TYR A 42 2.00 -9.26 30.31
C TYR A 42 0.65 -9.41 31.05
N TRP A 43 -0.26 -8.44 30.96
CA TRP A 43 -1.58 -8.52 31.59
C TRP A 43 -2.57 -9.48 30.90
N LEU A 44 -2.38 -9.79 29.62
CA LEU A 44 -3.16 -10.84 28.96
C LEU A 44 -2.73 -12.25 29.40
N ASP A 45 -1.46 -12.41 29.76
CA ASP A 45 -0.89 -13.68 30.21
C ASP A 45 -1.06 -13.87 31.74
N HIS A 46 -1.21 -12.80 32.51
CA HIS A 46 -1.27 -12.81 33.98
C HIS A 46 -2.54 -12.15 34.55
N ASP A 47 -3.06 -12.71 35.63
CA ASP A 47 -4.21 -12.22 36.40
C ASP A 47 -3.76 -11.90 37.83
N ILE A 48 -4.38 -10.91 38.49
CA ILE A 48 -4.04 -10.56 39.88
C ILE A 48 -5.19 -11.02 40.77
N GLY A 49 -4.90 -11.97 41.67
CA GLY A 49 -5.87 -12.42 42.67
C GLY A 49 -6.15 -11.35 43.72
N PRO A 50 -7.25 -11.46 44.49
CA PRO A 50 -7.60 -10.51 45.55
C PRO A 50 -6.51 -10.36 46.63
N ASP A 51 -5.66 -11.38 46.78
CA ASP A 51 -4.53 -11.41 47.71
C ASP A 51 -3.26 -10.74 47.14
N GLY A 52 -3.34 -10.10 45.97
CA GLY A 52 -2.21 -9.49 45.26
C GLY A 52 -1.28 -10.49 44.54
N THR A 53 -1.56 -11.80 44.63
CA THR A 53 -0.76 -12.83 43.95
C THR A 53 -0.98 -12.79 42.44
N VAL A 54 0.11 -12.74 41.67
CA VAL A 54 0.07 -12.82 40.20
C VAL A 54 -0.05 -14.28 39.77
N ARG A 55 -1.09 -14.62 39.03
CA ARG A 55 -1.36 -15.97 38.52
C ARG A 55 -1.29 -15.99 37.01
N VAL A 56 -0.63 -16.99 36.44
CA VAL A 56 -0.59 -17.18 34.98
C VAL A 56 -1.95 -17.72 34.52
N ARG A 57 -2.68 -16.92 33.75
CA ARG A 57 -3.98 -17.29 33.17
C ARG A 57 -4.08 -16.70 31.77
N PRO A 58 -3.46 -17.34 30.77
CA PRO A 58 -3.34 -16.78 29.44
C PRO A 58 -4.69 -16.71 28.74
N VAL A 59 -5.03 -15.53 28.23
CA VAL A 59 -6.19 -15.34 27.36
C VAL A 59 -5.86 -15.90 25.98
N LEU A 60 -6.82 -16.62 25.37
CA LEU A 60 -6.68 -17.13 24.00
C LEU A 60 -6.34 -15.98 23.04
N ARG A 61 -5.16 -16.05 22.44
CA ARG A 61 -4.72 -15.03 21.49
C ARG A 61 -5.61 -15.07 20.27
N ARG A 62 -6.20 -13.93 19.92
CA ARG A 62 -6.87 -13.71 18.65
C ARG A 62 -5.84 -13.98 17.56
N ARG A 63 -5.96 -15.12 16.87
CA ARG A 63 -5.24 -15.35 15.62
C ARG A 63 -5.70 -14.23 14.71
N GLY A 64 -4.83 -13.25 14.48
CA GLY A 64 -5.13 -12.19 13.55
C GLY A 64 -5.57 -12.86 12.26
N ARG A 65 -6.83 -12.64 11.85
CA ARG A 65 -7.16 -12.72 10.44
C ARG A 65 -6.20 -11.71 9.82
N ARG A 66 -5.06 -12.18 9.29
CA ARG A 66 -4.29 -11.37 8.35
C ARG A 66 -5.35 -10.90 7.38
N ALA A 67 -5.57 -9.59 7.30
CA ALA A 67 -6.45 -9.04 6.30
C ALA A 67 -6.07 -9.75 5.00
N PRO A 68 -7.03 -10.36 4.28
CA PRO A 68 -6.72 -11.06 3.04
C PRO A 68 -5.88 -10.08 2.24
N LYS A 69 -4.63 -10.47 1.92
CA LYS A 69 -3.75 -9.64 1.11
C LYS A 69 -4.60 -9.23 -0.09
N ASP A 70 -4.75 -7.93 -0.30
CA ASP A 70 -5.54 -7.43 -1.41
C ASP A 70 -4.92 -8.00 -2.70
N LEU A 71 -5.54 -9.08 -3.19
CA LEU A 71 -5.04 -9.85 -4.33
C LEU A 71 -5.00 -8.94 -5.55
N ALA A 72 -5.87 -7.93 -5.62
CA ALA A 72 -5.83 -6.91 -6.67
C ALA A 72 -4.56 -6.05 -6.55
N ARG A 73 -4.20 -5.59 -5.36
CA ARG A 73 -2.93 -4.86 -5.13
C ARG A 73 -1.71 -5.71 -5.50
N GLN A 74 -1.68 -6.98 -5.13
CA GLN A 74 -0.56 -7.87 -5.47
C GLN A 74 -0.46 -8.12 -6.99
N ARG A 75 -1.59 -8.35 -7.65
CA ARG A 75 -1.64 -8.48 -9.11
C ARG A 75 -1.17 -7.21 -9.82
N ARG A 76 -1.57 -6.03 -9.31
CA ARG A 76 -1.12 -4.74 -9.84
C ARG A 76 0.40 -4.56 -9.73
N LEU A 77 0.99 -4.91 -8.57
CA LEU A 77 2.45 -4.84 -8.39
C LEU A 77 3.20 -5.80 -9.32
N SER A 78 2.73 -7.04 -9.43
CA SER A 78 3.33 -8.02 -10.34
C SER A 78 3.23 -7.61 -11.81
N LEU A 79 2.11 -6.99 -12.21
CA LEU A 79 1.97 -6.43 -13.56
C LEU A 79 2.96 -5.28 -13.79
N ALA A 80 3.10 -4.37 -12.82
CA ALA A 80 4.04 -3.26 -12.91
C ALA A 80 5.49 -3.74 -13.07
N GLU A 81 5.92 -4.74 -12.27
CA GLU A 81 7.26 -5.34 -12.40
C GLU A 81 7.49 -5.95 -13.79
N ARG A 82 6.49 -6.63 -14.35
CA ARG A 82 6.58 -7.21 -15.68
C ARG A 82 6.70 -6.15 -16.77
N ILE A 83 5.92 -5.08 -16.68
CA ILE A 83 5.99 -3.95 -17.62
C ILE A 83 7.37 -3.29 -17.53
N TRP A 84 7.87 -3.08 -16.31
CA TRP A 84 9.19 -2.50 -16.09
C TRP A 84 10.29 -3.33 -16.75
N ARG A 85 10.31 -4.64 -16.52
CA ARG A 85 11.28 -5.54 -17.17
C ARG A 85 11.15 -5.55 -18.69
N ALA A 86 9.93 -5.50 -19.21
CA ALA A 86 9.70 -5.44 -20.65
C ALA A 86 10.24 -4.13 -21.24
N ALA A 87 10.04 -3.00 -20.55
CA ALA A 87 10.58 -1.72 -20.95
C ALA A 87 12.12 -1.71 -20.94
N GLU A 88 12.74 -2.24 -19.87
CA GLU A 88 14.20 -2.39 -19.80
C GLU A 88 14.73 -3.26 -20.96
N ALA A 89 14.11 -4.40 -21.24
CA ALA A 89 14.51 -5.26 -22.35
C ALA A 89 14.38 -4.57 -23.71
N GLN A 90 13.31 -3.81 -23.93
CA GLN A 90 13.12 -3.04 -25.16
C GLN A 90 14.17 -1.94 -25.34
N VAL A 91 14.55 -1.26 -24.26
CA VAL A 91 15.64 -0.27 -24.30
C VAL A 91 16.96 -0.95 -24.67
N CYS A 92 17.30 -2.09 -24.03
CA CYS A 92 18.50 -2.85 -24.37
C CYS A 92 18.51 -3.32 -25.83
N GLU A 93 17.37 -3.74 -26.37
CA GLU A 93 17.25 -4.13 -27.79
C GLU A 93 17.47 -2.95 -28.74
N ILE A 94 16.90 -1.78 -28.43
CA ILE A 94 17.09 -0.55 -29.21
C ILE A 94 18.57 -0.14 -29.16
N GLU A 95 19.18 -0.13 -27.97
CA GLU A 95 20.60 0.17 -27.81
C GLU A 95 21.49 -0.80 -28.60
N ALA A 96 21.18 -2.10 -28.56
CA ALA A 96 21.89 -3.11 -29.33
C ALA A 96 21.78 -2.88 -30.86
N ARG A 97 20.59 -2.52 -31.36
CA ARG A 97 20.39 -2.16 -32.78
C ARG A 97 21.15 -0.89 -33.15
N MET A 98 21.18 0.11 -32.27
CA MET A 98 21.92 1.35 -32.50
C MET A 98 23.44 1.12 -32.53
N VAL A 99 23.97 0.29 -31.64
CA VAL A 99 25.40 -0.07 -31.61
C VAL A 99 25.80 -0.91 -32.83
N ALA A 100 24.89 -1.72 -33.37
CA ALA A 100 25.15 -2.57 -34.51
C ALA A 100 25.40 -1.80 -35.84
N LEU A 101 25.20 -0.47 -35.88
CA LEU A 101 25.50 0.39 -37.05
C LEU A 101 24.93 -0.13 -38.40
N ASP A 102 23.85 -0.91 -38.37
CA ASP A 102 23.22 -1.49 -39.57
C ASP A 102 21.81 -0.95 -39.84
N ALA A 103 21.35 0.01 -39.02
CA ALA A 103 20.07 0.65 -39.21
C ALA A 103 20.17 1.69 -40.34
N GLY A 104 19.63 1.37 -41.51
CA GLY A 104 19.46 2.34 -42.59
C GLY A 104 18.71 3.60 -42.10
N PRO A 105 18.82 4.75 -42.79
CA PRO A 105 18.31 6.04 -42.30
C PRO A 105 16.82 6.03 -41.90
N GLY A 106 16.00 5.18 -42.52
CA GLY A 106 14.58 5.01 -42.15
C GLY A 106 14.34 4.24 -40.85
N GLU A 107 15.23 3.32 -40.46
CA GLU A 107 15.13 2.59 -39.19
C GLU A 107 15.59 3.45 -38.02
N ALA A 108 16.63 4.25 -38.22
CA ALA A 108 17.09 5.24 -37.24
C ALA A 108 15.99 6.28 -36.92
N GLU A 109 15.22 6.71 -37.92
CA GLU A 109 14.10 7.63 -37.70
C GLU A 109 12.94 6.97 -36.93
N ARG A 110 12.61 5.70 -37.22
CA ARG A 110 11.59 4.96 -36.46
C ARG A 110 12.01 4.74 -35.01
N ASP A 111 13.25 4.36 -34.76
CA ASP A 111 13.78 4.15 -33.41
C ASP A 111 13.80 5.48 -32.63
N ALA A 112 14.18 6.59 -33.25
CA ALA A 112 14.10 7.92 -32.63
C ALA A 112 12.66 8.32 -32.27
N ARG A 113 11.69 8.03 -33.14
CA ARG A 113 10.26 8.26 -32.85
C ARG A 113 9.77 7.38 -31.70
N ALA A 114 10.17 6.11 -31.65
CA ALA A 114 9.82 5.20 -30.57
C ALA A 114 10.37 5.68 -29.21
N LEU A 115 11.63 6.11 -29.19
CA LEU A 115 12.25 6.69 -27.99
C LEU A 115 11.57 7.99 -27.53
N ALA A 116 11.18 8.86 -28.47
CA ALA A 116 10.45 10.09 -28.14
C ALA A 116 9.08 9.80 -27.50
N VAL A 117 8.38 8.77 -27.99
CA VAL A 117 7.10 8.30 -27.43
C VAL A 117 7.31 7.73 -26.03
N LEU A 118 8.32 6.87 -25.83
CA LEU A 118 8.65 6.32 -24.50
C LEU A 118 8.99 7.43 -23.50
N ALA A 119 9.83 8.39 -23.89
CA ALA A 119 10.16 9.54 -23.05
C ALA A 119 8.93 10.39 -22.69
N ARG A 120 7.97 10.52 -23.61
CA ARG A 120 6.70 11.21 -23.34
C ARG A 120 5.84 10.46 -22.34
N VAL A 121 5.70 9.14 -22.49
CA VAL A 121 4.93 8.30 -21.56
C VAL A 121 5.53 8.34 -20.16
N LEU A 122 6.87 8.26 -20.04
CA LEU A 122 7.54 8.36 -18.74
C LEU A 122 7.30 9.72 -18.07
N ARG A 123 7.27 10.82 -18.83
CA ARG A 123 6.91 12.15 -18.29
C ARG A 123 5.45 12.21 -17.84
N GLU A 124 4.53 11.68 -18.63
CA GLU A 124 3.11 11.64 -18.28
C GLU A 124 2.87 10.80 -17.00
N LEU A 125 3.56 9.68 -16.84
CA LEU A 125 3.53 8.87 -15.62
C LEU A 125 4.11 9.60 -14.41
N ALA A 126 5.22 10.33 -14.58
CA ALA A 126 5.82 11.11 -13.49
C ALA A 126 4.91 12.25 -13.00
N VAL A 127 4.18 12.91 -13.92
CA VAL A 127 3.19 13.95 -13.57
C VAL A 127 2.05 13.37 -12.72
N LEU A 128 1.53 12.20 -13.09
CA LEU A 128 0.48 11.51 -12.32
C LEU A 128 0.96 11.08 -10.93
N GLU A 129 2.22 10.69 -10.78
CA GLU A 129 2.82 10.40 -9.48
C GLU A 129 2.96 11.65 -8.59
N THR A 130 3.25 12.81 -9.19
CA THR A 130 3.32 14.09 -8.47
C THR A 130 1.95 14.63 -8.07
N ASP A 131 0.93 14.48 -8.92
CA ASP A 131 -0.45 14.87 -8.61
C ASP A 131 -1.05 13.95 -7.50
N GLY A 132 -0.66 12.67 -7.50
CA GLY A 132 -0.95 11.74 -6.40
C GLY A 132 -0.21 12.05 -5.09
N LYS A 133 0.88 12.82 -5.13
CA LYS A 133 1.62 13.30 -3.95
C LYS A 133 1.13 14.67 -3.45
N ALA A 134 0.63 15.54 -4.33
CA ALA A 134 0.03 16.82 -3.94
C ALA A 134 -1.21 16.63 -3.02
N GLY A 135 -1.92 15.51 -3.17
CA GLY A 135 -3.01 15.11 -2.28
C GLY A 135 -2.61 14.46 -0.94
N LYS A 136 -1.30 14.28 -0.65
CA LYS A 136 -0.81 13.66 0.59
C LYS A 136 -0.15 14.62 1.58
N THR A 137 -0.01 15.90 1.24
CA THR A 137 0.56 16.94 2.12
C THR A 137 -0.45 17.94 2.65
N ALA A 138 -1.75 17.65 2.54
CA ALA A 138 -2.82 18.46 3.12
C ALA A 138 -3.56 17.70 4.23
N GLU A 139 -2.84 17.22 5.25
CA GLU A 139 -3.42 16.98 6.57
C GLU A 139 -2.98 18.11 7.49
N THR A 140 -3.85 19.08 7.73
CA THR A 140 -4.35 19.44 9.07
C THR A 140 -5.37 20.57 8.92
N ARG A 141 -6.66 20.26 8.93
CA ARG A 141 -7.72 20.99 9.66
C ARG A 141 -9.07 20.34 9.39
N ASP A 142 -9.60 19.73 10.44
CA ASP A 142 -11.02 19.57 10.78
C ASP A 142 -12.02 19.81 9.63
N ALA A 143 -12.37 18.75 8.90
CA ALA A 143 -13.52 18.74 7.99
C ALA A 143 -14.13 17.33 7.92
N PRO A 144 -15.46 17.20 7.72
CA PRO A 144 -16.15 15.91 7.75
C PRO A 144 -15.70 15.00 6.59
N PRO A 145 -15.88 13.66 6.71
CA PRO A 145 -15.34 12.72 5.73
C PRO A 145 -15.88 13.02 4.32
N ALA A 146 -14.96 13.27 3.39
CA ALA A 146 -15.26 13.46 1.98
C ALA A 146 -15.95 12.21 1.41
N ALA A 147 -17.00 12.44 0.63
CA ALA A 147 -17.83 11.43 0.01
C ALA A 147 -17.04 10.50 -0.93
N PRO A 148 -17.50 9.25 -1.18
CA PRO A 148 -16.82 8.25 -2.02
C PRO A 148 -16.63 8.62 -3.51
N ALA A 149 -17.04 9.82 -3.94
CA ALA A 149 -17.03 10.24 -5.33
C ALA A 149 -15.61 10.39 -5.93
N ASP A 150 -14.61 10.75 -5.12
CA ASP A 150 -13.26 11.04 -5.60
C ASP A 150 -12.47 9.78 -5.98
N GLU A 151 -12.73 8.66 -5.31
CA GLU A 151 -12.05 7.39 -5.59
C GLU A 151 -12.64 6.74 -6.86
N ASP A 152 -13.95 6.86 -7.04
CA ASP A 152 -14.66 6.45 -8.27
C ASP A 152 -14.26 7.29 -9.49
N ALA A 153 -14.05 8.60 -9.31
CA ALA A 153 -13.58 9.48 -10.38
C ALA A 153 -12.18 9.08 -10.86
N ARG A 154 -11.27 8.77 -9.93
CA ARG A 154 -9.90 8.30 -10.25
C ARG A 154 -9.91 6.93 -10.92
N ALA A 155 -10.77 6.01 -10.49
CA ALA A 155 -10.91 4.71 -11.14
C ALA A 155 -11.40 4.84 -12.59
N ARG A 156 -12.38 5.72 -12.84
CA ARG A 156 -12.89 6.01 -14.19
C ARG A 156 -11.84 6.66 -15.09
N ASP A 157 -10.99 7.52 -14.54
CA ASP A 157 -9.89 8.15 -15.28
C ASP A 157 -8.85 7.11 -15.75
N ILE A 158 -8.44 6.21 -14.84
CA ILE A 158 -7.51 5.12 -15.17
C ILE A 158 -8.08 4.16 -16.22
N ASP A 159 -9.37 3.80 -16.13
CA ASP A 159 -9.99 2.91 -17.11
C ASP A 159 -10.20 3.59 -18.47
N THR A 160 -10.28 4.92 -18.49
CA THR A 160 -10.27 5.70 -19.73
C THR A 160 -8.88 5.70 -20.36
N PHE A 161 -7.83 5.89 -19.55
CA PHE A 161 -6.44 5.78 -20.00
C PHE A 161 -6.11 4.40 -20.57
N ARG A 162 -6.53 3.30 -19.90
CA ARG A 162 -6.34 1.93 -20.39
C ARG A 162 -6.97 1.70 -21.76
N ARG A 163 -8.19 2.22 -21.97
CA ARG A 163 -8.90 2.10 -23.25
C ARG A 163 -8.23 2.89 -24.37
N GLU A 164 -7.75 4.10 -24.07
CA GLU A 164 -6.98 4.90 -25.03
C GLU A 164 -5.65 4.24 -25.38
N LEU A 165 -4.95 3.69 -24.40
CA LEU A 165 -3.70 2.96 -24.62
C LEU A 165 -3.92 1.72 -25.50
N ALA A 166 -4.96 0.93 -25.22
CA ALA A 166 -5.32 -0.21 -26.05
C ALA A 166 -5.61 0.21 -27.50
N ARG A 167 -6.44 1.26 -27.70
CA ARG A 167 -6.76 1.78 -29.03
C ARG A 167 -5.52 2.23 -29.82
N ARG A 168 -4.56 2.90 -29.16
CA ARG A 168 -3.33 3.36 -29.82
C ARG A 168 -2.38 2.21 -30.16
N LEU A 169 -2.29 1.21 -29.29
CA LEU A 169 -1.51 -0.01 -29.57
C LEU A 169 -2.11 -0.83 -30.71
N ASP A 170 -3.44 -0.88 -30.80
CA ASP A 170 -4.13 -1.56 -31.90
C ASP A 170 -3.94 -0.80 -33.23
N ALA A 171 -3.98 0.54 -33.22
CA ALA A 171 -3.67 1.36 -34.40
C ALA A 171 -2.22 1.14 -34.89
N LEU A 172 -1.24 1.10 -33.98
CA LEU A 172 0.16 0.82 -34.31
C LEU A 172 0.39 -0.59 -34.87
N ARG A 173 -0.46 -1.57 -34.52
CA ARG A 173 -0.41 -2.93 -35.11
C ARG A 173 -1.10 -2.99 -36.48
N GLY A 174 -2.13 -2.17 -36.71
CA GLY A 174 -2.80 -2.08 -38.01
C GLY A 174 -1.94 -1.42 -39.08
N ASP A 175 -1.19 -0.37 -38.71
CA ASP A 175 -0.30 0.37 -39.63
C ASP A 175 0.99 -0.39 -40.02
N GLY A 176 1.25 -1.55 -39.40
CA GLY A 176 2.40 -2.41 -39.70
C GLY A 176 2.08 -3.62 -40.59
N ALA A 177 0.86 -3.69 -41.15
CA ALA A 177 0.37 -4.82 -41.94
C ALA A 177 0.20 -4.53 -43.45
N ASP A 178 0.67 -3.37 -43.94
CA ASP A 178 0.78 -3.02 -45.37
C ASP A 178 2.24 -2.94 -45.84
#